data_AF-A0A6N8VXS3-F1
#
_entry.id   AF-A0A6N8VXS3-F1
#
_cell.length_a   1.000
_cell.length_b   1.000
_cell.length_c   1.000
_cell.angle_alpha   90.00
_cell.angle_beta   90.00
_cell.angle_gamma   90.00
#
_symmetry.space_group_name_H-M   'P 1'
#
loop_
_entity.id
_entity.type
_entity.pdbx_description
1 polymer ?
#
loop_
_entity_poly.entity_id
_entity_poly.type
_entity_poly.pdbx_seq_one_letter_code
_entity_poly.pdbx_strand_id
1 'polypeptide(L)'
;MGVATQREDLRAKYFGKPQMLIDFLLHVAEEVRVILAELGYRSLDEIIGRTDLLQQVPPRSGERAGLVDLAQLLAPIEADPEFPRMRVQERNDRRHDIPLDDELLPILEPHIAREEHISAKFDISNEHRTVGARVSGRIAQQYGDLGMQRGTIE
;
A
#
# COMPACT_ATOMS: atom_id res chain seq x y z
N MET A 1 4.62 3.10 -29.74
CA MET A 1 4.58 3.47 -28.30
C MET A 1 5.27 2.45 -27.41
N GLY A 2 5.24 1.14 -27.71
CA GLY A 2 6.06 0.16 -26.97
C GLY A 2 5.68 -0.08 -25.51
N VAL A 3 4.52 0.44 -25.07
CA VAL A 3 4.09 0.45 -23.66
C VAL A 3 3.59 -0.92 -23.20
N ALA A 4 2.57 -1.47 -23.86
CA ALA A 4 1.92 -2.74 -23.48
C ALA A 4 2.21 -3.84 -24.49
N THR A 5 3.49 -4.17 -24.72
CA THR A 5 3.90 -5.19 -25.69
C THR A 5 5.21 -5.87 -25.30
N GLN A 6 5.35 -7.15 -25.64
CA GLN A 6 6.58 -7.92 -25.44
C GLN A 6 7.45 -8.01 -26.70
N ARG A 7 6.91 -7.62 -27.86
CA ARG A 7 7.63 -7.61 -29.14
C ARG A 7 8.79 -6.61 -29.09
N GLU A 8 10.01 -7.07 -29.38
CA GLU A 8 11.23 -6.27 -29.30
C GLU A 8 11.19 -5.03 -30.19
N ASP A 9 10.73 -5.17 -31.44
CA ASP A 9 10.63 -4.08 -32.42
C ASP A 9 9.68 -2.96 -31.97
N LEU A 10 8.68 -3.29 -31.17
CA LEU A 10 7.74 -2.32 -30.61
C LEU A 10 8.23 -1.74 -29.28
N ARG A 11 8.90 -2.54 -28.42
CA ARG A 11 9.52 -2.09 -27.16
C ARG A 11 10.62 -1.06 -27.40
N ALA A 12 11.42 -1.23 -28.45
CA ALA A 12 12.45 -0.27 -28.86
C ALA A 12 11.89 1.15 -29.16
N LYS A 13 10.58 1.28 -29.37
CA LYS A 13 9.89 2.56 -29.61
C LYS A 13 9.38 3.24 -28.33
N TYR A 14 9.64 2.69 -27.15
CA TYR A 14 9.27 3.31 -25.88
C TYR A 14 10.24 4.43 -25.51
N PHE A 15 9.72 5.63 -25.27
CA PHE A 15 10.50 6.83 -24.96
C PHE A 15 10.22 7.39 -23.56
N GLY A 16 9.33 6.75 -22.80
CA GLY A 16 8.95 7.23 -21.47
C GLY A 16 10.13 7.19 -20.51
N LYS A 17 10.33 8.28 -19.77
CA LYS A 17 11.38 8.38 -18.74
C LYS A 17 10.73 8.43 -17.37
N PRO A 18 11.38 7.90 -16.31
CA PRO A 18 10.90 8.06 -14.94
C PRO A 18 10.55 9.52 -14.59
N GLN A 19 11.35 10.47 -15.08
CA GLN A 19 11.11 11.90 -14.89
C GLN A 19 9.72 12.35 -15.37
N MET A 20 9.22 11.82 -16.49
CA MET A 20 7.91 12.20 -17.04
C MET A 20 6.77 11.81 -16.08
N LEU A 21 6.92 10.70 -15.34
CA LEU A 21 5.94 10.29 -14.33
C LEU A 21 6.03 11.15 -13.07
N ILE A 22 7.26 11.48 -12.64
CA ILE A 22 7.51 12.38 -11.51
C ILE A 22 6.87 13.74 -11.79
N ASP A 23 7.16 14.33 -12.94
CA ASP A 23 6.63 15.64 -13.34
C ASP A 23 5.10 15.62 -13.41
N PHE A 24 4.51 14.55 -13.96
CA PHE A 24 3.06 14.37 -13.98
C PHE A 24 2.46 14.38 -12.57
N LEU A 25 2.99 13.57 -11.65
CA LEU A 25 2.48 13.49 -10.28
C LEU A 25 2.70 14.79 -9.50
N LEU A 26 3.79 15.52 -9.76
CA LEU A 26 4.03 16.83 -9.18
C LEU A 26 3.00 17.87 -9.66
N HIS A 27 2.66 17.88 -10.95
CA HIS A 27 1.63 18.77 -11.47
C HIS A 27 0.24 18.45 -10.91
N VAL A 28 -0.10 17.16 -10.79
CA VAL A 28 -1.35 16.74 -10.14
C VAL A 28 -1.37 17.21 -8.68
N ALA A 29 -0.27 17.05 -7.95
CA ALA A 29 -0.17 17.51 -6.56
C ALA A 29 -0.31 19.04 -6.44
N GLU A 30 0.28 19.80 -7.37
CA GLU A 30 0.17 21.26 -7.39
C GLU A 30 -1.26 21.72 -7.70
N GLU A 31 -1.94 21.10 -8.66
CA GLU A 31 -3.34 21.38 -8.96
C GLU A 31 -4.25 21.12 -7.74
N VAL A 32 -4.03 20.01 -7.04
CA VAL A 32 -4.73 19.71 -5.78
C VAL A 32 -4.49 20.80 -4.74
N ARG A 33 -3.27 21.32 -4.60
CA ARG A 33 -2.95 22.40 -3.66
C ARG A 33 -3.64 23.72 -4.02
N VAL A 34 -3.73 24.04 -5.32
CA VAL A 34 -4.47 25.21 -5.79
C VAL A 34 -5.94 25.09 -5.43
N ILE A 35 -6.57 23.94 -5.73
CA ILE A 35 -7.99 23.69 -5.39
C ILE A 35 -8.22 23.77 -3.88
N LEU A 36 -7.34 23.19 -3.06
CA LEU A 36 -7.43 23.30 -1.60
C LEU A 36 -7.38 24.76 -1.14
N ALA A 37 -6.47 25.56 -1.69
CA ALA A 37 -6.35 26.97 -1.36
C ALA A 37 -7.57 27.79 -1.79
N GLU A 38 -8.15 27.51 -2.96
CA GLU A 38 -9.39 28.13 -3.44
C GLU A 38 -10.57 27.83 -2.52
N LEU A 39 -10.62 26.62 -1.96
CA LEU A 39 -11.63 26.20 -0.98
C LEU A 39 -11.31 26.67 0.46
N GLY A 40 -10.12 27.23 0.71
CA GLY A 40 -9.70 27.74 2.02
C GLY A 40 -9.10 26.70 2.98
N TYR A 41 -8.66 25.55 2.47
CA TYR A 41 -8.09 24.44 3.25
C TYR A 41 -6.57 24.30 3.03
N ARG A 42 -5.86 23.75 4.02
CA ARG A 42 -4.39 23.62 3.98
C ARG A 42 -3.90 22.22 3.67
N SER A 43 -4.76 21.21 3.79
CA SER A 43 -4.43 19.81 3.58
C SER A 43 -5.62 18.99 3.09
N LEU A 44 -5.34 17.84 2.46
CA LEU A 44 -6.38 16.89 2.07
C LEU A 44 -7.14 16.35 3.29
N ASP A 45 -6.46 16.15 4.42
CA ASP A 45 -7.07 15.61 5.65
C ASP A 45 -8.21 16.49 6.19
N GLU A 46 -8.19 17.79 5.90
CA GLU A 46 -9.28 18.71 6.28
C GLU A 46 -10.56 18.54 5.46
N ILE A 47 -10.45 17.98 4.24
CA ILE A 47 -11.58 17.88 3.29
C ILE A 47 -12.04 16.45 3.01
N ILE A 48 -11.29 15.43 3.46
CA ILE A 48 -11.70 14.02 3.31
C ILE A 48 -13.04 13.80 4.01
N GLY A 49 -14.03 13.32 3.25
CA GLY A 49 -15.39 13.08 3.74
C GLY A 49 -16.27 14.33 3.89
N ARG A 50 -15.84 15.50 3.42
CA ARG A 50 -16.65 16.74 3.42
C ARG A 50 -17.54 16.83 2.17
N THR A 51 -18.60 16.02 2.14
CA THR A 51 -19.58 16.03 1.04
C THR A 51 -20.32 17.36 0.91
N ASP A 52 -20.36 18.16 1.98
CA ASP A 52 -20.92 19.51 2.00
C ASP A 52 -20.16 20.53 1.13
N LEU A 53 -18.93 20.21 0.72
CA LEU A 53 -18.16 21.01 -0.26
C LEU A 53 -18.57 20.73 -1.71
N LEU A 54 -19.44 19.75 -1.94
CA LEU A 54 -19.86 19.31 -3.26
C LEU A 54 -21.35 19.60 -3.46
N GLN A 55 -21.71 19.98 -4.69
CA GLN A 55 -23.09 20.14 -5.12
C GLN A 55 -23.27 19.58 -6.53
N GLN A 56 -24.42 18.95 -6.78
CA GLN A 56 -24.79 18.55 -8.13
C GLN A 56 -25.14 19.79 -8.95
N VAL A 57 -24.40 20.02 -10.04
CA VAL A 57 -24.69 21.12 -10.96
C VAL A 57 -25.97 20.79 -11.75
N PRO A 58 -26.93 21.74 -11.88
CA PRO A 58 -28.13 21.52 -12.68
C PRO A 58 -27.77 21.18 -14.14
N PRO A 59 -28.41 20.16 -14.74
CA PRO A 59 -28.16 19.79 -16.13
C PRO A 59 -28.59 20.93 -17.06
N ARG A 60 -27.91 21.08 -18.21
CA ARG A 60 -28.45 21.95 -19.26
C ARG A 60 -29.67 21.27 -19.90
N SER A 61 -30.59 22.06 -20.43
CA SER A 61 -31.85 21.53 -20.99
C SER A 61 -31.59 20.46 -22.05
N GLY A 62 -32.23 19.29 -21.89
CA GLY A 62 -32.12 18.16 -22.82
C GLY A 62 -30.98 17.16 -22.53
N GLU A 63 -30.18 17.36 -21.48
CA GLU A 63 -29.08 16.45 -21.14
C GLU A 63 -29.54 15.26 -20.29
N ARG A 64 -29.12 14.04 -20.68
CA ARG A 64 -29.32 12.81 -19.90
C ARG A 64 -28.69 12.88 -18.50
N ALA A 65 -27.77 13.81 -18.27
CA ALA A 65 -27.16 14.07 -16.96
C ALA A 65 -28.20 14.39 -15.88
N GLY A 66 -29.34 14.99 -16.26
CA GLY A 66 -30.45 15.27 -15.34
C GLY A 66 -31.21 14.05 -14.84
N LEU A 67 -30.93 12.86 -15.40
CA LEU A 67 -31.55 11.60 -14.97
C LEU A 67 -30.76 10.92 -13.84
N VAL A 68 -29.57 11.43 -13.50
CA VAL A 68 -28.72 10.86 -12.45
C VAL A 68 -29.01 11.55 -11.14
N ASP A 69 -29.45 10.78 -10.14
CA ASP A 69 -29.60 11.24 -8.76
C ASP A 69 -28.32 10.95 -7.97
N LEU A 70 -27.61 12.01 -7.55
CA LEU A 70 -26.39 11.93 -6.75
C LEU A 70 -26.65 12.05 -5.24
N ALA A 71 -27.92 12.13 -4.80
CA ALA A 71 -28.27 12.38 -3.40
C ALA A 71 -27.61 11.38 -2.44
N GLN A 72 -27.52 10.10 -2.81
CA GLN A 72 -26.87 9.08 -1.96
C GLN A 72 -25.35 9.26 -1.83
N LEU A 73 -24.69 9.83 -2.84
CA LEU A 73 -23.25 10.11 -2.79
C LEU A 73 -22.95 11.39 -2.02
N LEU A 74 -23.86 12.36 -2.08
CA LEU A 74 -23.73 13.66 -1.41
C LEU A 74 -24.32 13.67 0.01
N ALA A 75 -25.06 12.62 0.38
CA ALA A 75 -25.69 12.49 1.68
C ALA A 75 -24.65 12.73 2.78
N PRO A 76 -24.86 13.72 3.67
CA PRO A 76 -23.97 13.91 4.79
C PRO A 76 -24.08 12.68 5.68
N ILE A 77 -22.92 12.11 6.03
CA ILE A 77 -22.87 11.16 7.13
C ILE A 77 -23.08 12.01 8.40
N GLU A 78 -24.12 11.69 9.18
CA GLU A 78 -24.24 12.12 10.57
C GLU A 78 -23.11 11.43 11.35
N ALA A 79 -21.88 11.86 11.12
CA ALA A 79 -20.75 11.45 11.91
C ALA A 79 -20.93 12.18 13.24
N ASP A 80 -21.31 11.42 14.26
CA ASP A 80 -21.12 11.82 15.64
C ASP A 80 -19.69 12.40 15.76
N PRO A 81 -19.51 13.60 16.35
CA PRO A 81 -18.21 14.24 16.51
C PRO A 81 -17.12 13.32 17.08
N GLU A 82 -17.49 12.26 17.79
CA GLU A 82 -16.58 11.25 18.32
C GLU A 82 -16.02 10.28 17.25
N PHE A 83 -16.62 10.18 16.06
CA PHE A 83 -16.15 9.33 14.97
C PHE A 83 -15.33 10.11 13.93
N PRO A 84 -14.11 9.66 13.63
CA PRO A 84 -13.25 10.34 12.68
C PRO A 84 -13.73 10.16 11.24
N ARG A 85 -13.71 11.25 10.47
CA ARG A 85 -14.00 11.25 9.02
C ARG A 85 -12.82 10.81 8.16
N MET A 86 -11.64 10.77 8.77
CA MET A 86 -10.38 10.39 8.14
C MET A 86 -9.82 9.13 8.79
N ARG A 87 -8.79 8.55 8.18
CA ARG A 87 -8.05 7.45 8.79
C ARG A 87 -7.44 7.94 10.12
N VAL A 88 -7.71 7.23 11.21
CA VAL A 88 -7.04 7.44 12.52
C VAL A 88 -6.12 6.31 12.90
N GLN A 89 -6.24 5.18 12.21
CA GLN A 89 -5.37 4.04 12.42
C GLN A 89 -4.12 4.22 11.58
N GLU A 90 -2.98 4.09 12.26
CA GLU A 90 -1.71 3.81 11.61
C GLU A 90 -1.78 2.49 10.83
N ARG A 91 -0.69 2.14 10.14
CA ARG A 91 -0.56 0.87 9.42
C ARG A 91 -1.19 -0.28 10.22
N ASN A 92 -2.01 -1.08 9.54
CA ASN A 92 -2.68 -2.25 10.12
C ASN A 92 -1.65 -3.36 10.40
N ASP A 93 -0.83 -3.15 11.41
CA ASP A 93 0.12 -4.13 11.91
C ASP A 93 -0.64 -5.16 12.77
N ARG A 94 -0.21 -6.42 12.71
CA ARG A 94 -0.81 -7.50 13.50
C ARG A 94 -0.46 -7.29 14.98
N ARG A 95 -1.30 -6.55 15.71
CA ARG A 95 -1.01 -6.13 17.10
C ARG A 95 -1.04 -7.25 18.14
N HIS A 96 -1.59 -8.42 17.83
CA HIS A 96 -1.95 -9.42 18.84
C HIS A 96 -1.26 -10.78 18.74
N ASP A 97 -0.43 -11.02 17.73
CA ASP A 97 0.33 -12.27 17.62
C ASP A 97 1.82 -11.94 17.51
N ILE A 98 2.60 -12.27 18.53
CA ILE A 98 4.05 -12.41 18.38
C ILE A 98 4.23 -13.71 17.58
N PRO A 99 4.70 -13.67 16.33
CA PRO A 99 4.92 -14.89 15.56
C PRO A 99 6.00 -15.73 16.24
N LEU A 100 5.86 -17.06 16.24
CA LEU A 100 6.89 -17.98 16.75
C LEU A 100 8.27 -17.65 16.16
N ASP A 101 8.33 -17.25 14.90
CA ASP A 101 9.55 -16.82 14.23
C ASP A 101 10.33 -15.72 14.96
N ASP A 102 9.69 -14.85 15.75
CA ASP A 102 10.38 -13.82 16.53
C ASP A 102 11.16 -14.43 17.70
N GLU A 103 10.78 -15.61 18.15
CA GLU A 103 11.53 -16.44 19.10
C GLU A 103 12.59 -17.30 18.39
N LEU A 104 12.32 -17.76 17.17
CA LEU A 104 13.25 -18.59 16.40
C LEU A 104 14.44 -17.78 15.88
N LEU A 105 14.20 -16.57 15.37
CA LEU A 105 15.21 -15.77 14.68
C LEU A 105 16.45 -15.53 15.52
N PRO A 106 16.37 -15.09 16.80
CA PRO A 106 17.56 -14.86 17.62
C PRO A 106 18.44 -16.11 17.79
N ILE A 107 17.86 -17.31 17.74
CA ILE A 107 18.57 -18.59 17.85
C ILE A 107 19.25 -18.93 16.52
N LEU A 108 18.54 -18.73 15.40
CA LEU A 108 19.00 -19.12 14.07
C LEU A 108 19.93 -18.06 13.43
N GLU A 109 19.82 -16.79 13.82
CA GLU A 109 20.55 -15.66 13.21
C GLU A 109 22.07 -15.86 13.16
N PRO A 110 22.76 -16.34 14.22
CA PRO A 110 24.21 -16.55 14.15
C PRO A 110 24.61 -17.63 13.14
N HIS A 111 23.78 -18.65 12.97
CA HIS A 111 23.97 -19.75 12.03
C HIS A 111 23.66 -19.32 10.61
N ILE A 112 22.59 -18.54 10.43
CA ILE A 112 22.30 -17.90 9.15
C ILE A 112 23.47 -17.02 8.75
N ALA A 113 23.96 -16.15 9.64
CA ALA A 113 25.02 -15.19 9.31
C ALA A 113 26.35 -15.83 8.90
N ARG A 114 26.67 -17.01 9.44
CA ARG A 114 27.92 -17.74 9.21
C ARG A 114 27.80 -18.89 8.21
N GLU A 115 26.59 -19.13 7.68
CA GLU A 115 26.27 -20.32 6.90
C GLU A 115 26.66 -21.62 7.64
N GLU A 116 26.43 -21.65 8.95
CA GLU A 116 26.79 -22.78 9.82
C GLU A 116 25.58 -23.72 9.98
N HIS A 117 25.80 -25.02 9.81
CA HIS A 117 24.74 -26.01 9.94
C HIS A 117 24.14 -26.02 11.36
N ILE A 118 22.81 -25.98 11.46
CA ILE A 118 22.05 -26.18 12.69
C ILE A 118 20.81 -27.03 12.41
N SER A 119 20.50 -27.95 13.33
CA SER A 119 19.19 -28.58 13.43
C SER A 119 18.54 -28.24 14.77
N ALA A 120 17.34 -27.68 14.75
CA ALA A 120 16.61 -27.25 15.94
C ALA A 120 15.17 -27.79 15.92
N LYS A 121 14.57 -27.97 17.10
CA LYS A 121 13.20 -28.47 17.23
C LYS A 121 12.40 -27.51 18.10
N PHE A 122 11.21 -27.17 17.64
CA PHE A 122 10.30 -26.24 18.31
C PHE A 122 8.90 -26.82 18.35
N ASP A 123 8.18 -26.57 19.44
CA ASP A 123 6.79 -26.97 19.57
C ASP A 123 5.88 -26.04 18.76
N ILE A 124 5.03 -26.63 17.92
CA ILE A 124 4.13 -25.88 17.04
C ILE A 124 2.68 -26.18 17.43
N SER A 125 1.89 -25.12 17.64
CA SER A 125 0.44 -25.17 17.84
C SER A 125 -0.31 -24.54 16.66
N ASN A 126 -1.63 -24.63 16.65
CA ASN A 126 -2.49 -23.99 15.65
C ASN A 126 -2.50 -22.45 15.74
N GLU A 127 -1.98 -21.87 16.83
CA GLU A 127 -1.81 -20.42 17.02
C GLU A 127 -0.56 -19.91 16.29
N HIS A 128 0.45 -20.78 16.10
CA HIS A 128 1.69 -20.45 15.39
C HIS A 128 1.45 -20.45 13.87
N ARG A 129 1.10 -19.28 13.34
CA ARG A 129 0.89 -19.07 11.91
C ARG A 129 2.20 -18.68 11.23
N THR A 130 2.39 -19.14 9.99
CA THR A 130 3.51 -18.75 9.10
C THR A 130 4.91 -19.04 9.68
N VAL A 131 5.07 -20.15 10.41
CA VAL A 131 6.37 -20.57 10.95
C VAL A 131 7.39 -20.76 9.83
N GLY A 132 8.58 -20.19 10.01
CA GLY A 132 9.69 -20.19 9.06
C GLY A 132 9.66 -19.06 8.03
N ALA A 133 8.57 -18.28 7.93
CA ALA A 133 8.45 -17.23 6.91
C ALA A 133 9.41 -16.05 7.14
N ARG A 134 9.58 -15.58 8.38
CA ARG A 134 10.56 -14.52 8.69
C ARG A 134 11.97 -15.07 8.59
N VAL A 135 12.21 -16.29 9.06
CA VAL A 135 13.51 -16.99 8.92
C VAL A 135 13.91 -17.07 7.44
N SER A 136 13.01 -17.56 6.58
CA SER A 136 13.21 -17.61 5.12
C SER A 136 13.44 -16.22 4.53
N GLY A 137 12.69 -15.21 4.98
CA GLY A 137 12.90 -13.82 4.58
C GLY A 137 14.28 -13.28 4.93
N ARG A 138 14.83 -13.62 6.12
CA ARG A 138 16.19 -13.24 6.52
C ARG A 138 17.25 -13.94 5.67
N ILE A 139 17.08 -15.24 5.41
CA ILE A 139 17.97 -15.99 4.52
C ILE A 139 17.97 -15.35 3.13
N ALA A 140 16.79 -15.07 2.55
CA ALA A 140 16.68 -14.45 1.24
C ALA A 140 17.27 -13.03 1.19
N GLN A 141 17.15 -12.25 2.27
CA GLN A 141 17.79 -10.93 2.36
C GLN A 141 19.31 -11.00 2.33
N GLN A 142 19.91 -12.02 2.94
CA GLN A 142 21.37 -12.15 3.02
C GLN A 142 21.97 -12.90 1.82
N TYR A 143 21.30 -13.96 1.35
CA TYR A 143 21.83 -14.91 0.38
C TYR A 143 21.05 -14.94 -0.94
N GLY A 144 19.91 -14.25 -1.04
CA GLY A 144 18.98 -14.46 -2.15
C GLY A 144 18.32 -15.84 -2.12
N ASP A 145 17.60 -16.18 -3.18
CA ASP A 145 16.72 -17.37 -3.18
C ASP A 145 17.49 -18.70 -3.14
N LEU A 146 18.74 -18.73 -3.64
CA LEU A 146 19.52 -19.95 -3.84
C LEU A 146 20.95 -19.86 -3.27
N GLY A 147 21.30 -18.77 -2.57
CA GLY A 147 22.68 -18.53 -2.17
C GLY A 147 23.13 -19.24 -0.90
N MET A 148 22.20 -19.75 -0.09
CA MET A 148 22.54 -20.56 1.09
C MET A 148 22.53 -22.05 0.71
N GLN A 149 23.52 -22.80 1.17
CA GLN A 149 23.55 -24.25 1.00
C GLN A 149 22.32 -24.93 1.61
N ARG A 150 21.80 -25.93 0.90
CA ARG A 150 20.63 -26.68 1.38
C ARG A 150 20.99 -27.47 2.63
N GLY A 151 20.11 -27.40 3.63
CA GLY A 151 20.31 -28.08 4.90
C GLY A 151 21.15 -27.30 5.88
N THR A 152 21.58 -26.06 5.59
CA THR A 152 22.26 -25.22 6.60
C THR A 152 21.36 -24.94 7.82
N ILE A 153 20.05 -24.78 7.61
CA ILE A 153 19.07 -24.64 8.71
C ILE A 153 18.04 -25.77 8.57
N GLU A 154 17.87 -26.59 9.61
CA GLU A 154 16.91 -27.68 9.70
C GLU A 154 15.97 -27.57 10.91
#